data_AF-A0A3D2U6Y4-F1
#
_entry.id   AF-A0A3D2U6Y4-F1
#
_cell.length_a   1.000
_cell.length_b   1.000
_cell.length_c   1.000
_cell.angle_alpha   90.00
_cell.angle_beta   90.00
_cell.angle_gamma   90.00
#
_symmetry.space_group_name_H-M   'P 1'
#
loop_
_entity.id
_entity.type
_entity.pdbx_description
1 polymer ?
#
loop_
_entity_poly.entity_id
_entity_poly.type
_entity_poly.pdbx_seq_one_letter_code
_entity_poly.pdbx_strand_id
1 'polypeptide(L)' 'MALPGQSAEPAAGLKFKMKSIDGKPVDFKKYNGRVMLVVNLASQ' A
#
# COMPACT_ATOMS: atom_id res chain seq x y z
N MET A 1 -25.26 -5.06 -3.69
CA MET A 1 -25.66 -4.89 -2.28
C MET A 1 -24.50 -5.36 -1.42
N ALA A 2 -23.85 -4.48 -0.66
CA ALA A 2 -22.82 -4.86 0.31
C ALA A 2 -23.46 -4.92 1.71
N LEU A 3 -23.16 -5.97 2.48
CA LEU A 3 -23.75 -6.22 3.80
C LEU A 3 -23.12 -5.30 4.86
N PRO A 4 -23.91 -4.76 5.81
CA PRO A 4 -23.41 -3.88 6.85
C PRO A 4 -22.60 -4.69 7.87
N GLY A 5 -21.29 -4.41 7.97
CA GLY A 5 -20.40 -5.06 8.92
C GLY A 5 -19.17 -5.75 8.31
N GLN A 6 -19.04 -5.81 6.97
CA GLN A 6 -17.78 -6.19 6.36
C GLN A 6 -16.86 -4.97 6.38
N SER A 7 -16.01 -4.87 7.40
CA SER A 7 -14.83 -4.00 7.33
C SER A 7 -14.11 -4.38 6.04
N ALA A 8 -14.16 -3.51 5.02
CA ALA A 8 -13.53 -3.78 3.75
C ALA A 8 -12.06 -4.10 4.03
N GLU A 9 -11.66 -5.35 3.83
CA GLU A 9 -10.27 -5.72 4.04
C GLU A 9 -9.42 -4.80 3.17
N PRO A 10 -8.37 -4.18 3.73
CA PRO A 10 -7.54 -3.28 2.96
C PRO A 10 -7.05 -4.02 1.72
N ALA A 11 -7.17 -3.35 0.56
CA ALA A 11 -6.72 -3.87 -0.72
C ALA A 11 -5.34 -4.54 -0.55
N ALA A 12 -5.12 -5.68 -1.22
CA ALA A 12 -3.94 -6.51 -0.97
C ALA A 12 -2.61 -5.73 -0.99
N GLY A 13 -2.49 -4.71 -1.85
CA GLY A 13 -1.34 -3.80 -1.93
C GLY A 13 -1.05 -2.98 -0.66
N LEU A 14 -2.03 -2.75 0.21
CA LEU A 14 -1.88 -2.02 1.47
C LEU A 14 -1.39 -2.92 2.62
N LYS A 15 -1.30 -4.24 2.43
CA LYS A 15 -0.83 -5.17 3.47
C LYS A 15 0.71 -5.27 3.52
N PHE A 16 1.41 -4.64 2.58
CA PHE A 16 2.87 -4.72 2.46
C PHE A 16 3.61 -3.63 3.25
N LYS A 17 4.86 -3.97 3.60
CA LYS A 17 5.85 -3.04 4.15
C LYS A 17 7.09 -3.06 3.26
N MET A 18 7.68 -1.90 3.03
CA MET A 18 8.87 -1.75 2.18
C MET A 18 9.92 -0.88 2.89
N LYS A 19 11.20 -1.04 2.58
CA LYS A 19 12.22 -0.07 2.99
C LYS A 19 12.24 1.10 2.02
N SER A 20 12.34 2.31 2.55
CA SER A 20 12.65 3.52 1.78
C SER A 20 14.10 3.51 1.30
N ILE A 21 14.46 4.47 0.44
CA ILE A 21 15.83 4.65 -0.04
C ILE A 21 16.83 4.92 1.12
N ASP A 22 16.36 5.51 2.21
CA ASP A 22 17.14 5.72 3.44
C ASP A 22 17.15 4.49 4.38
N GLY A 23 16.61 3.35 3.93
CA GLY A 23 16.53 2.10 4.70
C GLY A 23 15.42 2.03 5.75
N LYS A 24 14.67 3.12 6.00
CA LYS A 24 13.58 3.15 6.99
C LYS A 24 12.36 2.36 6.52
N PRO A 25 11.66 1.62 7.39
CA PRO A 25 10.45 0.89 7.02
C PRO A 25 9.28 1.84 6.73
N VAL A 26 8.54 1.56 5.67
CA VAL A 26 7.36 2.28 5.21
C VAL A 26 6.20 1.29 5.12
N ASP A 27 5.13 1.57 5.84
CA ASP A 27 3.88 0.81 5.77
C ASP A 27 2.96 1.40 4.69
N PHE A 28 2.46 0.55 3.80
CA PHE A 28 1.64 1.00 2.68
C PHE A 28 0.21 1.36 3.12
N LYS A 29 -0.23 0.92 4.30
CA LYS A 29 -1.54 1.30 4.88
C LYS A 29 -1.76 2.81 4.97
N LYS A 30 -0.68 3.60 5.08
CA LYS A 30 -0.77 5.07 5.13
C LYS A 30 -1.36 5.69 3.86
N TYR A 31 -1.43 4.94 2.76
CA TYR A 31 -1.99 5.38 1.48
C TYR A 31 -3.41 4.85 1.24
N ASN A 32 -4.07 4.26 2.25
CA ASN A 32 -5.46 3.83 2.13
C ASN A 32 -6.36 5.00 1.70
N GLY A 33 -7.31 4.73 0.80
CA GLY A 33 -8.16 5.75 0.19
C GLY A 33 -7.49 6.60 -0.90
N ARG A 34 -6.24 6.30 -1.28
CA ARG A 34 -5.53 6.96 -2.39
C ARG A 34 -5.22 5.97 -3.50
N VAL A 35 -5.23 6.45 -4.74
CA VAL A 35 -4.73 5.70 -5.90
C VAL A 35 -3.20 5.77 -5.89
N MET A 36 -2.54 4.61 -6.01
CA MET A 36 -1.09 4.51 -6.05
C MET A 36 -0.60 4.00 -7.40
N LEU A 37 0.45 4.60 -7.93
CA LEU A 37 1.23 4.09 -9.06
C LEU A 37 2.59 3.61 -8.54
N VAL A 38 2.91 2.34 -8.80
CA VAL A 38 4.21 1.75 -8.45
C VAL A 38 5.03 1.63 -9.73
N VAL A 39 6.23 2.22 -9.73
CA VAL A 39 7.14 2.19 -10.87
C VAL A 39 8.42 1.47 -10.44
N ASN A 40 8.80 0.44 -11.20
CA ASN A 40 10.10 -0.21 -11.05
C ASN A 40 11.14 0.60 -11.82
N LEU A 41 12.14 1.15 -11.12
CA LEU A 41 13.21 1.95 -11.71
C LEU A 41 14.54 1.21 -11.57
N ALA A 42 15.38 1.31 -12.60
CA ALA A 42 16.76 0.84 -12.58
C ALA A 42 17.67 1.97 -13.07
N SER A 43 18.82 2.14 -12.42
CA SER A 43 19.88 3.05 -12.88
C SER A 43 20.84 2.30 -13.82
N GLN A 44 21.53 3.06 -14.67
CA GLN A 44 22.58 2.57 -15.57
C GLN A 44 23.80 2.08 -14.81
#